data_AF-A0A969PGZ1-F1
#
_entry.id   AF-A0A969PGZ1-F1
#
_cell.length_a   1.000
_cell.length_b   1.000
_cell.length_c   1.000
_cell.angle_alpha   90.00
_cell.angle_beta   90.00
_cell.angle_gamma   90.00
#
_symmetry.space_group_name_H-M   'P 1'
#
loop_
_entity.id
_entity.type
_entity.pdbx_description
1 polymer ?
#
loop_
_entity_poly.entity_id
_entity_poly.type
_entity_poly.pdbx_seq_one_letter_code
_entity_poly.pdbx_strand_id
1 'polypeptide(L)'
;MAVEIAVPYCLPAGPARRASGPGRPRPGPRTGGEQVCRPRSRHLGAIAQRYNQQRRQLSAPGADCSPETLERWLVFCTSRVRAYLYPTVTSLNAPRLGQDAGELQDDVPDTGHDSLLADLIADEETQVRQDQQTQINVVLKDALAQLDPTLQELLQLYYQERLTQQQIARQLTLQQYAVSRKLTKTRELLLLALTRWSQETLHISPTSNVVKYISALLEEWLQIHYQGHDSENQGG
;
A
#
# COMPACT_ATOMS: atom_id res chain seq x y z
N MET A 1 3.40 -19.58 -39.20
CA MET A 1 4.70 -19.73 -39.89
C MET A 1 5.69 -18.77 -39.25
N ALA A 2 6.56 -19.30 -38.39
CA ALA A 2 7.67 -18.55 -37.83
C ALA A 2 8.82 -18.56 -38.86
N VAL A 3 9.35 -17.40 -39.21
CA VAL A 3 10.58 -17.28 -40.00
C VAL A 3 11.60 -16.58 -39.12
N GLU A 4 12.55 -17.40 -38.67
CA GLU A 4 13.74 -17.05 -37.93
C GLU A 4 14.65 -16.20 -38.83
N ILE A 5 14.95 -14.96 -38.42
CA ILE A 5 15.90 -14.10 -39.13
C ILE A 5 17.27 -14.34 -38.51
N ALA A 6 18.05 -15.25 -39.10
CA ALA A 6 19.44 -15.45 -38.75
C ALA A 6 20.28 -14.26 -39.25
N VAL A 7 20.97 -13.57 -38.34
CA VAL A 7 21.94 -12.52 -38.64
C VAL A 7 23.35 -13.14 -38.52
N PRO A 8 24.23 -13.04 -39.53
CA PRO A 8 25.57 -13.61 -39.43
C PRO A 8 26.52 -12.68 -38.66
N TYR A 9 27.27 -13.25 -37.72
CA TYR A 9 28.32 -12.57 -36.97
C TYR A 9 29.63 -12.54 -37.77
N CYS A 10 30.32 -11.40 -37.82
CA CYS A 10 31.70 -11.31 -38.31
C CYS A 10 32.68 -11.41 -37.13
N LEU A 11 33.65 -12.33 -37.21
CA LEU A 11 34.78 -12.42 -36.28
C LEU A 11 35.74 -11.22 -36.44
N PRO A 12 36.27 -10.64 -35.35
CA PRO A 12 37.34 -9.67 -35.45
C PRO A 12 38.73 -10.32 -35.51
N ALA A 13 39.56 -9.85 -36.43
CA ALA A 13 41.00 -10.10 -36.48
C ALA A 13 41.71 -9.36 -35.34
N GLY A 14 42.48 -10.08 -34.53
CA GLY A 14 43.22 -9.51 -33.40
C GLY A 14 44.61 -8.97 -33.78
N PRO A 15 45.11 -7.92 -33.11
CA PRO A 15 46.52 -7.61 -33.13
C PRO A 15 47.26 -8.02 -31.84
N ALA A 16 48.58 -8.13 -32.02
CA ALA A 16 49.60 -8.81 -31.22
C ALA A 16 49.80 -8.33 -29.77
N ARG A 17 50.17 -9.28 -28.90
CA ARG A 17 50.64 -9.06 -27.53
C ARG A 17 52.13 -8.68 -27.50
N ARG A 18 52.48 -7.61 -26.78
CA ARG A 18 53.78 -7.46 -26.09
C ARG A 18 53.57 -7.48 -24.57
N ALA A 19 54.63 -7.88 -23.88
CA ALA A 19 54.71 -8.42 -22.53
C ALA A 19 54.37 -7.45 -21.36
N SER A 20 53.94 -8.03 -20.22
CA SER A 20 54.63 -7.99 -18.91
C SER A 20 53.69 -8.02 -17.69
N GLY A 21 53.97 -8.89 -16.72
CA GLY A 21 53.72 -8.69 -15.28
C GLY A 21 52.43 -9.26 -14.65
N PRO A 22 52.50 -10.04 -13.55
CA PRO A 22 51.33 -10.68 -12.92
C PRO A 22 50.73 -9.79 -11.82
N GLY A 23 49.57 -9.21 -12.09
CA GLY A 23 48.72 -8.54 -11.10
C GLY A 23 47.28 -9.03 -11.25
N ARG A 24 46.66 -9.41 -10.13
CA ARG A 24 45.30 -10.00 -10.03
C ARG A 24 44.29 -9.33 -10.98
N PRO A 25 43.47 -10.08 -11.74
CA PRO A 25 42.48 -9.48 -12.62
C PRO A 25 41.37 -8.82 -11.79
N ARG A 26 41.31 -7.48 -11.86
CA ARG A 26 40.05 -6.74 -11.62
C ARG A 26 39.05 -7.16 -12.72
N PRO A 27 37.74 -7.26 -12.42
CA PRO A 27 36.75 -7.45 -13.47
C PRO A 27 36.83 -6.27 -14.42
N GLY A 28 37.17 -6.55 -15.68
CA GLY A 28 37.32 -5.55 -16.72
C GLY A 28 35.99 -4.83 -17.02
N PRO A 29 36.04 -3.62 -17.60
CA PRO A 29 34.85 -2.94 -18.07
C PRO A 29 34.11 -3.85 -19.07
N ARG A 30 32.80 -4.00 -18.86
CA ARG A 30 31.91 -4.75 -19.75
C ARG A 30 32.15 -4.28 -21.19
N THR A 31 32.71 -5.16 -21.99
CA THR A 31 33.01 -4.95 -23.40
C THR A 31 31.74 -4.62 -24.17
N GLY A 32 31.75 -3.44 -24.80
CA GLY A 32 31.07 -3.10 -26.04
C GLY A 32 29.60 -3.50 -26.17
N GLY A 33 28.70 -2.54 -26.01
CA GLY A 33 27.36 -2.66 -26.56
C GLY A 33 27.46 -3.06 -28.03
N GLU A 34 26.81 -4.16 -28.39
CA GLU A 34 26.72 -4.66 -29.75
C GLU A 34 26.25 -3.53 -30.66
N GLN A 35 27.19 -2.97 -31.42
CA GLN A 35 26.90 -1.88 -32.33
C GLN A 35 26.19 -2.51 -33.52
N VAL A 36 24.85 -2.48 -33.50
CA VAL A 36 24.02 -2.95 -34.60
C VAL A 36 24.34 -2.08 -35.82
N CYS A 37 25.06 -2.66 -36.78
CA CYS A 37 25.39 -2.00 -38.04
C CYS A 37 24.12 -1.45 -38.70
N ARG A 38 24.22 -0.27 -39.32
CA ARG A 38 23.14 0.37 -40.07
C ARG A 38 22.51 -0.68 -41.03
N PRO A 39 21.18 -0.84 -41.03
CA PRO A 39 20.53 -1.82 -41.90
C PRO A 39 20.93 -1.54 -43.36
N ARG A 40 21.53 -2.53 -44.04
CA ARG A 40 21.93 -2.37 -45.46
C ARG A 40 20.69 -2.02 -46.27
N SER A 41 20.82 -1.15 -47.28
CA SER A 41 19.72 -0.62 -48.11
C SER A 41 18.73 -1.70 -48.60
N ARG A 42 19.22 -2.91 -48.92
CA ARG A 42 18.39 -4.06 -49.32
C ARG A 42 17.34 -4.48 -48.27
N HIS A 43 17.66 -4.38 -46.98
CA HIS A 43 16.74 -4.76 -45.90
C HIS A 43 15.62 -3.73 -45.73
N LEU A 44 15.94 -2.44 -45.82
CA LEU A 44 14.94 -1.36 -45.78
C LEU A 44 13.95 -1.48 -46.96
N GLY A 45 14.44 -1.86 -48.14
CA GLY A 45 13.57 -2.16 -49.29
C GLY A 45 12.59 -3.31 -49.03
N ALA A 46 13.05 -4.41 -48.43
CA ALA A 46 12.17 -5.53 -48.08
C ALA A 46 11.14 -5.15 -47.00
N ILE A 47 11.53 -4.32 -46.02
CA ILE A 47 10.63 -3.81 -44.98
C ILE A 47 9.57 -2.88 -45.60
N ALA A 48 9.98 -1.97 -46.50
CA ALA A 48 9.04 -1.08 -47.20
C ALA A 48 8.05 -1.83 -48.08
N GLN A 49 8.49 -2.84 -48.81
CA GLN A 49 7.61 -3.70 -49.61
C GLN A 49 6.58 -4.43 -48.74
N ARG A 50 7.01 -5.02 -47.62
CA ARG A 50 6.13 -5.69 -46.68
C ARG A 50 5.14 -4.72 -46.03
N TYR A 51 5.60 -3.54 -45.63
CA TYR A 51 4.75 -2.48 -45.08
C TYR A 51 3.68 -2.05 -46.08
N ASN A 52 4.05 -1.80 -47.34
CA ASN A 52 3.11 -1.43 -48.39
C ASN A 52 2.11 -2.56 -48.69
N GLN A 53 2.54 -3.83 -48.66
CA GLN A 53 1.65 -4.98 -48.84
C GLN A 53 0.59 -5.06 -47.74
N GLN A 54 0.98 -4.85 -46.47
CA GLN A 54 0.06 -4.86 -45.34
C GLN A 54 -0.87 -3.63 -45.36
N ARG A 55 -0.36 -2.47 -45.77
CA ARG A 55 -1.12 -1.23 -45.83
C ARG A 55 -2.24 -1.26 -46.87
N ARG A 56 -2.08 -2.00 -47.96
CA ARG A 56 -3.12 -2.22 -48.98
C ARG A 56 -4.33 -3.02 -48.47
N GLN A 57 -4.22 -3.63 -47.29
CA GLN A 57 -5.33 -4.32 -46.62
C GLN A 57 -6.16 -3.38 -45.74
N LEU A 58 -5.76 -2.11 -45.60
CA LEU A 58 -6.50 -1.10 -44.84
C LEU A 58 -7.57 -0.43 -45.71
N SER A 59 -8.67 0.01 -45.09
CA SER A 59 -9.83 0.59 -45.77
C SER A 59 -9.56 1.89 -46.54
N ALA A 60 -8.42 2.56 -46.30
CA ALA A 60 -7.97 3.73 -47.04
C ALA A 60 -6.44 3.66 -47.26
N PRO A 61 -5.98 2.98 -48.32
CA PRO A 61 -4.55 2.94 -48.64
C PRO A 61 -4.12 4.30 -49.19
N GLY A 62 -3.25 5.00 -48.45
CA GLY A 62 -2.54 6.18 -48.96
C GLY A 62 -1.41 5.80 -49.94
N ALA A 63 -0.65 6.80 -50.41
CA ALA A 63 0.47 6.58 -51.34
C ALA A 63 1.52 5.59 -50.79
N ASP A 64 2.12 4.79 -51.69
CA ASP A 64 3.15 3.80 -51.36
C ASP A 64 4.35 4.48 -50.68
N CYS A 65 4.83 3.89 -49.58
CA CYS A 65 5.96 4.43 -48.84
C CYS A 65 7.29 4.00 -49.45
N SER A 66 8.19 4.97 -49.62
CA SER A 66 9.58 4.71 -49.99
C SER A 66 10.39 4.23 -48.77
N PRO A 67 11.45 3.43 -48.97
CA PRO A 67 12.30 2.96 -47.88
C PRO A 67 12.96 4.10 -47.08
N GLU A 68 13.24 5.24 -47.72
CA GLU A 68 13.81 6.44 -47.07
C GLU A 68 12.81 7.08 -46.12
N THR A 69 11.53 7.11 -46.51
CA THR A 69 10.44 7.65 -45.67
C THR A 69 10.25 6.78 -44.43
N LEU A 70 10.33 5.46 -44.60
CA LEU A 70 10.19 4.50 -43.52
C LEU A 70 11.38 4.56 -42.54
N GLU A 71 12.61 4.70 -43.05
CA GLU A 71 13.81 4.94 -42.23
C GLU A 71 13.64 6.21 -41.38
N ARG A 72 13.13 7.30 -41.97
CA ARG A 72 12.89 8.56 -41.26
C ARG A 72 11.88 8.40 -40.11
N TRP A 73 10.79 7.67 -40.33
CA TRP A 73 9.80 7.41 -39.28
C TRP A 73 10.36 6.54 -38.16
N LEU A 74 11.14 5.51 -38.49
CA LEU A 74 11.79 4.67 -37.48
C LEU A 74 12.78 5.48 -36.63
N VAL A 75 13.61 6.31 -37.25
CA VAL A 75 14.54 7.20 -36.52
C VAL A 75 13.75 8.18 -35.64
N PHE A 76 12.65 8.73 -36.13
CA PHE A 76 11.81 9.62 -35.34
C PHE A 76 11.20 8.91 -34.12
N CYS A 77 10.57 7.76 -34.32
CA CYS A 77 9.97 6.99 -33.22
C CYS A 77 11.01 6.56 -32.18
N THR A 78 12.17 6.08 -32.63
CA THR A 78 13.25 5.68 -31.72
C THR A 78 13.81 6.86 -30.93
N SER A 79 13.92 8.05 -31.54
CA SER A 79 14.34 9.26 -30.84
C SER A 79 13.38 9.65 -29.72
N ARG A 80 12.06 9.54 -29.97
CA ARG A 80 11.01 9.84 -28.99
C ARG A 80 10.98 8.82 -27.86
N VAL A 81 11.08 7.53 -28.18
CA VAL A 81 11.16 6.46 -27.18
C VAL A 81 12.40 6.63 -26.30
N ARG A 82 13.55 6.98 -26.88
CA ARG A 82 14.77 7.25 -26.10
C ARG A 82 14.61 8.46 -25.19
N ALA A 83 14.02 9.56 -25.69
CA ALA A 83 13.78 10.75 -24.88
C ALA A 83 12.81 10.48 -23.71
N TYR A 84 11.82 9.60 -23.90
CA TYR A 84 10.88 9.21 -22.86
C TYR A 84 11.50 8.28 -21.81
N LEU A 85 12.23 7.25 -22.24
CA LEU A 85 12.84 6.26 -21.34
C LEU A 85 14.11 6.77 -20.65
N TYR A 86 14.82 7.70 -21.29
CA TYR A 86 16.06 8.29 -20.80
C TYR A 86 15.95 9.81 -20.90
N PRO A 87 15.13 10.44 -20.04
CA PRO A 87 15.11 11.89 -19.97
C PRO A 87 16.51 12.38 -19.62
N THR A 88 16.94 13.48 -20.24
CA THR A 88 18.21 14.11 -19.87
C THR A 88 18.10 14.64 -18.46
N VAL A 89 18.71 13.94 -17.51
CA VAL A 89 18.85 14.39 -16.13
C VAL A 89 19.75 15.62 -16.16
N THR A 90 19.16 16.78 -15.89
CA THR A 90 19.89 18.04 -15.76
C THR A 90 20.32 18.18 -14.30
N SER A 91 21.52 18.73 -14.07
CA SER A 91 21.98 19.02 -12.72
C SER A 91 21.00 19.96 -12.02
N LEU A 92 20.65 19.66 -10.77
CA LEU A 92 19.79 20.51 -9.95
C LEU A 92 20.45 21.88 -9.67
N ASN A 93 21.79 21.93 -9.69
CA ASN A 93 22.56 23.15 -9.48
C ASN A 93 22.82 23.91 -10.81
N ALA A 94 22.08 23.60 -11.88
CA ALA A 94 22.23 24.33 -13.12
C ALA A 94 21.64 25.75 -12.98
N PRO A 95 22.27 26.76 -13.60
CA PRO A 95 21.75 28.12 -13.58
C PRO A 95 20.40 28.17 -14.29
N ARG A 96 19.49 28.99 -13.77
CA ARG A 96 18.16 29.15 -14.35
C ARG A 96 18.24 29.79 -15.74
N LEU A 97 17.55 29.22 -16.71
CA LEU A 97 17.44 29.81 -18.05
C LEU A 97 16.65 31.13 -17.99
N GLY A 98 17.34 32.25 -18.25
CA GLY A 98 16.71 33.58 -18.37
C GLY A 98 16.71 34.42 -17.09
N GLN A 99 17.42 34.01 -16.03
CA GLN A 99 17.63 34.83 -14.82
C GLN A 99 19.11 34.82 -14.43
N ASP A 100 19.63 35.99 -14.05
CA ASP A 100 21.05 36.16 -13.72
C ASP A 100 21.43 35.62 -12.33
N ALA A 101 20.45 35.18 -11.53
CA ALA A 101 20.65 34.62 -10.20
C ALA A 101 19.60 33.54 -9.89
N GLY A 102 20.06 32.41 -9.31
CA GLY A 102 19.23 31.28 -8.90
C GLY A 102 19.58 29.96 -9.59
N GLU A 103 19.55 28.87 -8.84
CA GLU A 103 19.75 27.51 -9.33
C GLU A 103 18.40 26.78 -9.43
N LEU A 104 18.30 25.72 -10.26
CA LEU A 104 17.05 24.96 -10.39
C LEU A 104 16.59 24.31 -9.07
N GLN A 105 17.50 24.07 -8.12
CA GLN A 105 17.18 23.53 -6.80
C GLN A 105 16.35 24.49 -5.93
N ASP A 106 16.41 25.80 -6.19
CA ASP A 106 15.69 26.80 -5.40
C ASP A 106 14.16 26.74 -5.61
N ASP A 107 13.71 26.15 -6.72
CA ASP A 107 12.29 25.99 -7.07
C ASP A 107 11.71 24.63 -6.62
N VAL A 108 12.52 23.75 -6.01
CA VAL A 108 12.06 22.42 -5.58
C VAL A 108 11.27 22.57 -4.28
N PRO A 109 9.96 22.27 -4.25
CA PRO A 109 9.19 22.31 -3.01
C PRO A 109 9.73 21.26 -2.06
N ASP A 110 9.86 21.61 -0.78
CA ASP A 110 10.22 20.66 0.26
C ASP A 110 9.03 19.70 0.47
N THR A 111 9.11 18.54 -0.17
CA THR A 111 8.12 17.46 -0.04
C THR A 111 8.39 16.57 1.19
N GLY A 112 9.41 16.89 2.00
CA GLY A 112 9.79 16.08 3.17
C GLY A 112 8.94 16.35 4.41
N HIS A 113 8.19 17.45 4.41
CA HIS A 113 7.35 17.85 5.53
C HIS A 113 5.90 17.94 5.09
N ASP A 114 5.03 17.18 5.77
CA ASP A 114 3.61 17.45 5.73
C ASP A 114 3.38 18.90 6.20
N SER A 115 2.35 19.55 5.67
CA SER A 115 2.02 20.92 6.05
C SER A 115 1.82 21.00 7.57
N LEU A 116 2.33 22.04 8.24
CA LEU A 116 2.07 22.27 9.68
C LEU A 116 0.57 22.24 10.03
N LEU A 117 -0.27 22.61 9.07
CA LEU A 117 -1.73 22.52 9.21
C LEU A 117 -2.23 21.07 9.16
N ALA A 118 -1.60 20.20 8.37
CA ALA A 118 -1.90 18.77 8.36
C ALA A 118 -1.52 18.10 9.68
N ASP A 119 -0.37 18.46 10.26
CA ASP A 119 0.05 17.97 11.58
C ASP A 119 -0.95 18.41 12.67
N LEU A 120 -1.34 19.69 12.68
CA LEU A 120 -2.33 20.19 13.64
C LEU A 120 -3.69 19.49 13.53
N ILE A 121 -4.14 19.19 12.30
CA ILE A 121 -5.38 18.43 12.08
C ILE A 121 -5.23 17.00 12.62
N ALA A 122 -4.09 16.35 12.35
CA ALA A 122 -3.84 14.98 12.82
C ALA A 122 -3.80 14.89 14.35
N ASP A 123 -3.24 15.89 15.02
CA ASP A 123 -3.22 16.00 16.48
C ASP A 123 -4.63 16.20 17.04
N GLU A 124 -5.42 17.12 16.46
CA GLU A 124 -6.81 17.36 16.87
C GLU A 124 -7.67 16.10 16.70
N GLU A 125 -7.57 15.42 15.56
CA GLU A 125 -8.29 14.16 15.31
C GLU A 125 -7.87 13.05 16.29
N THR A 126 -6.61 13.04 16.72
CA THR A 126 -6.10 12.08 17.71
C THR A 126 -6.66 12.39 19.09
N GLN A 127 -6.69 13.65 19.49
CA GLN A 127 -7.29 14.09 20.75
C GLN A 127 -8.78 13.74 20.81
N VAL A 128 -9.54 14.06 19.76
CA VAL A 128 -10.97 13.73 19.68
C VAL A 128 -11.20 12.22 19.83
N ARG A 129 -10.38 11.38 19.20
CA ARG A 129 -10.48 9.92 19.34
C ARG A 129 -10.18 9.45 20.76
N GLN A 130 -9.19 10.03 21.43
CA GLN A 130 -8.85 9.69 22.82
C GLN A 130 -9.97 10.10 23.79
N ASP A 131 -10.57 11.27 23.57
CA ASP A 131 -11.70 11.75 24.38
C ASP A 131 -12.92 10.81 24.21
N GLN A 132 -13.24 10.42 22.97
CA GLN A 132 -14.31 9.47 22.70
C GLN A 132 -14.06 8.11 23.35
N GLN A 133 -12.83 7.58 23.27
CA GLN A 133 -12.46 6.32 23.93
C GLN A 133 -12.62 6.43 25.46
N THR A 134 -12.23 7.56 26.04
CA THR A 134 -12.36 7.79 27.48
C THR A 134 -13.84 7.81 27.89
N GLN A 135 -14.69 8.50 27.12
CA GLN A 135 -16.14 8.53 27.37
C GLN A 135 -16.79 7.15 27.27
N ILE A 136 -16.43 6.36 26.25
CA ILE A 136 -16.92 4.97 26.10
C ILE A 136 -16.53 4.13 27.31
N ASN A 137 -15.27 4.25 27.77
CA ASN A 137 -14.80 3.54 28.96
C ASN A 137 -15.61 3.91 30.21
N VAL A 138 -15.90 5.19 30.41
CA VAL A 138 -16.71 5.67 31.54
C VAL A 138 -18.11 5.09 31.47
N VAL A 139 -18.79 5.20 30.32
CA VAL A 139 -20.16 4.70 30.14
C VAL A 139 -20.24 3.19 30.40
N LEU A 140 -19.26 2.41 29.92
CA LEU A 140 -19.24 0.98 30.13
C LEU A 140 -18.96 0.60 31.59
N LYS A 141 -18.05 1.30 32.27
CA LYS A 141 -17.79 1.09 33.70
C LYS A 141 -19.00 1.46 34.56
N ASP A 142 -19.67 2.56 34.25
CA ASP A 142 -20.89 2.97 34.93
C ASP A 142 -22.03 1.97 34.71
N ALA A 143 -22.18 1.48 33.47
CA ALA A 143 -23.16 0.45 33.14
C ALA A 143 -22.85 -0.87 33.86
N LEU A 144 -21.57 -1.26 33.98
CA LEU A 144 -21.17 -2.43 34.77
C LEU A 144 -21.50 -2.25 36.25
N ALA A 145 -21.21 -1.08 36.82
CA ALA A 145 -21.48 -0.78 38.23
C ALA A 145 -22.99 -0.82 38.58
N GLN A 146 -23.86 -0.54 37.60
CA GLN A 146 -25.32 -0.61 37.77
C GLN A 146 -25.90 -2.03 37.62
N LEU A 147 -25.11 -3.01 37.16
CA LEU A 147 -25.55 -4.41 37.09
C LEU A 147 -25.74 -5.00 38.49
N ASP A 148 -26.66 -5.96 38.59
CA ASP A 148 -26.80 -6.80 39.78
C ASP A 148 -25.44 -7.46 40.13
N PRO A 149 -25.02 -7.46 41.41
CA PRO A 149 -23.78 -8.11 41.83
C PRO A 149 -23.64 -9.56 41.34
N THR A 150 -24.75 -10.29 41.22
CA THR A 150 -24.74 -11.66 40.68
C THR A 150 -24.30 -11.71 39.22
N LEU A 151 -24.63 -10.68 38.43
CA LEU A 151 -24.22 -10.58 37.01
C LEU A 151 -22.78 -10.10 36.89
N GLN A 152 -22.33 -9.20 37.77
CA GLN A 152 -20.92 -8.78 37.84
C GLN A 152 -20.01 -9.98 38.17
N GLU A 153 -20.37 -10.76 39.19
CA GLU A 153 -19.64 -11.99 39.55
C GLU A 153 -19.62 -12.98 38.38
N LEU A 154 -20.74 -13.16 37.68
CA LEU A 154 -20.81 -14.02 36.49
C LEU A 154 -19.89 -13.53 35.35
N LEU A 155 -19.75 -12.22 35.14
CA LEU A 155 -18.79 -11.67 34.17
C LEU A 155 -17.35 -11.91 34.62
N GLN A 156 -17.06 -11.75 35.90
CA GLN A 156 -15.74 -11.98 36.48
C GLN A 156 -15.32 -13.45 36.30
N LEU A 157 -16.18 -14.40 36.68
CA LEU A 157 -15.90 -15.83 36.51
C LEU A 157 -15.69 -16.22 35.04
N TYR A 158 -16.39 -15.56 34.11
CA TYR A 158 -16.30 -15.87 32.69
C TYR A 158 -15.09 -15.23 32.00
N TYR A 159 -14.84 -13.94 32.23
CA TYR A 159 -13.79 -13.18 31.53
C TYR A 159 -12.45 -13.16 32.27
N GLN A 160 -12.46 -13.08 33.60
CA GLN A 160 -11.24 -13.07 34.41
C GLN A 160 -10.76 -14.51 34.68
N GLU A 161 -11.61 -15.34 35.29
CA GLU A 161 -11.23 -16.72 35.66
C GLU A 161 -11.30 -17.72 34.48
N ARG A 162 -11.85 -17.29 33.33
CA ARG A 162 -12.02 -18.10 32.12
C ARG A 162 -12.74 -19.44 32.36
N LEU A 163 -13.65 -19.48 33.32
CA LEU A 163 -14.41 -20.67 33.65
C LEU A 163 -15.41 -21.02 32.53
N THR A 164 -15.57 -22.31 32.29
CA THR A 164 -16.62 -22.80 31.38
C THR A 164 -18.00 -22.59 32.00
N GLN A 165 -19.03 -22.49 31.14
CA GLN A 165 -20.41 -22.34 31.60
C GLN A 165 -20.85 -23.45 32.58
N GLN A 166 -20.28 -24.65 32.46
CA GLN A 166 -20.53 -25.77 33.38
C GLN A 166 -19.90 -25.54 34.76
N GLN A 167 -18.69 -24.98 34.82
CA GLN A 167 -18.03 -24.65 36.08
C GLN A 167 -18.74 -23.50 36.79
N ILE A 168 -19.09 -22.44 36.06
CA ILE A 168 -19.85 -21.31 36.60
C ILE A 168 -21.21 -21.77 37.14
N ALA A 169 -21.89 -22.67 36.42
CA ALA A 169 -23.17 -23.24 36.86
C ALA A 169 -23.04 -23.97 38.20
N ARG A 170 -21.96 -24.72 38.41
CA ARG A 170 -21.69 -25.40 39.70
C ARG A 170 -21.40 -24.41 40.82
N GLN A 171 -20.59 -23.38 40.56
CA GLN A 171 -20.18 -22.39 41.56
C GLN A 171 -21.34 -21.50 42.00
N LEU A 172 -22.14 -21.02 41.05
CA LEU A 172 -23.31 -20.18 41.34
C LEU A 172 -24.57 -20.99 41.67
N THR A 173 -24.50 -22.32 41.74
CA THR A 173 -25.66 -23.23 41.93
C THR A 173 -26.80 -22.99 40.93
N LEU A 174 -26.45 -22.65 39.68
CA LEU A 174 -27.38 -22.39 38.59
C LEU A 174 -27.40 -23.55 37.59
N GLN A 175 -28.45 -23.60 36.75
CA GLN A 175 -28.47 -24.50 35.60
C GLN A 175 -27.57 -23.93 34.48
N GLN A 176 -26.82 -24.79 33.77
CA GLN A 176 -25.88 -24.36 32.72
C GLN A 176 -26.52 -23.44 31.67
N TYR A 177 -27.74 -23.75 31.22
CA TYR A 177 -28.43 -22.89 30.24
C TYR A 177 -28.77 -21.50 30.81
N ALA A 178 -28.96 -21.38 32.13
CA ALA A 178 -29.24 -20.10 32.78
C ALA A 178 -28.01 -19.20 32.76
N VAL A 179 -26.80 -19.77 32.87
CA VAL A 179 -25.53 -19.03 32.72
C VAL A 179 -25.44 -18.40 31.33
N SER A 180 -25.65 -19.19 30.28
CA SER A 180 -25.64 -18.69 28.89
C SER A 180 -26.65 -17.56 28.68
N ARG A 181 -27.91 -17.74 29.15
CA ARG A 181 -28.95 -16.70 29.04
C ARG A 181 -28.59 -15.44 29.83
N LYS A 182 -28.03 -15.56 31.03
CA LYS A 182 -27.60 -14.42 31.85
C LYS A 182 -26.43 -13.67 31.20
N LEU A 183 -25.46 -14.37 30.61
CA LEU A 183 -24.37 -13.75 29.84
C LEU A 183 -24.93 -12.93 28.67
N THR A 184 -25.80 -13.53 27.85
CA THR A 184 -26.43 -12.83 26.72
C THR A 184 -27.21 -11.60 27.17
N LYS A 185 -28.05 -11.74 28.20
CA LYS A 185 -28.82 -10.62 28.75
C LYS A 185 -27.92 -9.49 29.26
N THR A 186 -26.81 -9.84 29.90
CA THR A 186 -25.86 -8.83 30.42
C THR A 186 -25.20 -8.06 29.27
N ARG A 187 -24.79 -8.75 28.20
CA ARG A 187 -24.28 -8.10 26.98
C ARG A 187 -25.32 -7.20 26.32
N GLU A 188 -26.57 -7.64 26.24
CA GLU A 188 -27.67 -6.83 25.69
C GLU A 188 -27.88 -5.54 26.49
N LEU A 189 -27.79 -5.60 27.83
CA LEU A 189 -27.90 -4.41 28.68
C LEU A 189 -26.76 -3.43 28.46
N LEU A 190 -25.51 -3.92 28.40
CA LEU A 190 -24.33 -3.08 28.13
C LEU A 190 -24.40 -2.46 26.72
N LEU A 191 -24.82 -3.25 25.72
CA LEU A 191 -25.00 -2.78 24.36
C LEU A 191 -26.11 -1.72 24.27
N LEU A 192 -27.20 -1.89 25.02
CA LEU A 192 -28.28 -0.90 25.09
C LEU A 192 -27.81 0.41 25.73
N ALA A 193 -27.02 0.33 26.81
CA ALA A 193 -26.43 1.51 27.44
C ALA A 193 -25.51 2.26 26.46
N LEU A 194 -24.64 1.54 25.75
CA LEU A 194 -23.69 2.13 24.81
C LEU A 194 -24.38 2.70 23.56
N THR A 195 -25.36 2.00 23.01
CA THR A 195 -26.14 2.49 21.84
C THR A 195 -26.96 3.72 22.20
N ARG A 196 -27.57 3.76 23.39
CA ARG A 196 -28.27 4.94 23.89
C ARG A 196 -27.33 6.13 24.06
N TRP A 197 -26.20 5.94 24.72
CA TRP A 197 -25.19 6.99 24.86
C TRP A 197 -24.70 7.50 23.49
N SER A 198 -24.47 6.60 22.54
CA SER A 198 -24.04 6.99 21.19
C SER A 198 -25.09 7.80 20.42
N GLN A 199 -26.38 7.50 20.64
CA GLN A 199 -27.48 8.25 20.03
C GLN A 199 -27.61 9.65 20.65
N GLU A 200 -27.42 9.76 21.97
CA GLU A 200 -27.53 11.02 22.72
C GLU A 200 -26.32 11.94 22.48
N THR A 201 -25.11 11.39 22.40
CA THR A 201 -23.85 12.17 22.35
C THR A 201 -23.31 12.36 20.93
N LEU A 202 -23.36 11.31 20.11
CA LEU A 202 -22.78 11.32 18.75
C LEU A 202 -23.85 11.47 17.66
N HIS A 203 -25.13 11.51 18.03
CA HIS A 203 -26.27 11.56 17.10
C HIS A 203 -26.26 10.45 16.04
N ILE A 204 -25.61 9.33 16.34
CA ILE A 204 -25.54 8.17 15.44
C ILE A 204 -26.85 7.40 15.56
N SER A 205 -27.50 7.17 14.42
CA SER A 205 -28.70 6.33 14.37
C SER A 205 -28.32 4.85 14.49
N PRO A 206 -28.93 4.08 15.41
CA PRO A 206 -28.60 2.67 15.62
C PRO A 206 -29.12 1.83 14.45
N THR A 207 -28.30 1.65 13.41
CA THR A 207 -28.58 0.71 12.31
C THR A 207 -28.10 -0.69 12.68
N SER A 208 -28.68 -1.74 12.07
CA SER A 208 -28.33 -3.14 12.38
C SER A 208 -26.83 -3.44 12.22
N ASN A 209 -26.17 -2.82 11.24
CA ASN A 209 -24.73 -2.98 11.02
C ASN A 209 -23.91 -2.34 12.15
N VAL A 210 -24.29 -1.13 12.57
CA VAL A 210 -23.64 -0.42 13.68
C VAL A 210 -23.77 -1.21 14.98
N VAL A 211 -24.97 -1.73 15.27
CA VAL A 211 -25.20 -2.54 16.48
C VAL A 211 -24.35 -3.82 16.50
N LYS A 212 -24.24 -4.53 15.36
CA LYS A 212 -23.37 -5.71 15.25
C LYS A 212 -21.89 -5.37 15.47
N TYR A 213 -21.44 -4.26 14.89
CA TYR A 213 -20.07 -3.80 15.06
C TYR A 213 -19.77 -3.42 16.52
N ILE A 214 -20.65 -2.64 17.15
CA ILE A 214 -20.53 -2.28 18.57
C ILE A 214 -20.56 -3.54 19.45
N SER A 215 -21.39 -4.53 19.14
CA SER A 215 -21.42 -5.80 19.88
C SER A 215 -20.10 -6.56 19.82
N ALA A 216 -19.39 -6.53 18.69
CA ALA A 216 -18.08 -7.16 18.56
C ALA A 216 -17.02 -6.39 19.38
N LEU A 217 -17.02 -5.07 19.29
CA LEU A 217 -16.13 -4.21 20.07
C LEU A 217 -16.37 -4.32 21.58
N LEU A 218 -17.63 -4.47 22.01
CA LEU A 218 -17.97 -4.66 23.41
C LEU A 218 -17.38 -5.97 23.95
N GLU A 219 -17.41 -7.04 23.15
CA GLU A 219 -16.83 -8.33 23.55
C GLU A 219 -15.31 -8.23 23.71
N GLU A 220 -14.63 -7.56 22.77
CA GLU A 220 -13.20 -7.28 22.85
C GLU A 220 -12.86 -6.40 24.06
N TRP A 221 -13.64 -5.34 24.29
CA TRP A 221 -13.46 -4.45 25.43
C TRP A 221 -13.62 -5.17 26.77
N LEU A 222 -14.64 -6.03 26.92
CA LEU A 222 -14.84 -6.83 28.13
C LEU A 222 -13.65 -7.76 28.39
N GLN A 223 -13.13 -8.39 27.33
CA GLN A 223 -11.93 -9.22 27.46
C GLN A 223 -10.73 -8.40 27.96
N ILE A 224 -10.46 -7.24 27.37
CA ILE A 224 -9.35 -6.37 27.77
C ILE A 224 -9.54 -5.86 29.20
N HIS A 225 -10.75 -5.41 29.56
CA HIS A 225 -11.07 -4.86 30.88
C HIS A 225 -10.80 -5.86 32.01
N TYR A 226 -11.25 -7.11 31.85
CA TYR A 226 -11.07 -8.15 32.87
C TYR A 226 -9.69 -8.83 32.83
N GLN A 227 -9.00 -8.85 31.68
CA GLN A 227 -7.62 -9.36 31.59
C GLN A 227 -6.59 -8.33 32.07
N GLY A 228 -6.86 -7.03 31.90
CA GLY A 228 -5.98 -5.95 32.37
C GLY A 228 -5.89 -5.87 33.89
N HIS A 229 -6.96 -6.26 34.60
CA HIS A 229 -6.96 -6.31 36.07
C HIS A 229 -6.03 -7.39 36.65
N ASP A 230 -5.64 -8.40 35.86
CA ASP A 230 -4.64 -9.39 36.30
C ASP A 230 -3.19 -8.85 36.23
N SER A 231 -2.97 -7.76 35.48
CA SER A 231 -1.63 -7.19 35.28
C SER A 231 -1.22 -6.18 36.37
N GLU A 232 -2.18 -5.51 37.02
CA GLU A 232 -1.91 -4.56 38.12
C GLU A 232 -1.72 -5.24 39.48
N ASN A 233 -2.06 -6.52 39.63
CA ASN A 233 -1.96 -7.25 40.91
C ASN A 233 -0.74 -8.20 41.01
N GLN A 234 0.24 -8.06 40.11
CA GLN A 234 1.52 -8.82 40.13
C GLN A 234 2.78 -7.93 40.18
N GLY A 235 2.64 -6.63 40.43
CA GLY A 235 3.76 -5.72 40.71
C GLY A 235 3.74 -5.27 42.16
N GLY A 236 4.53 -5.94 43.00
CA GLY A 236 4.80 -5.53 44.39
C GLY A 236 5.72 -4.32 44.51
#